data_AF-A0A9W8JTD9-F1
#
_entry.id   AF-A0A9W8JTD9-F1
#
_cell.length_a   1.000
_cell.length_b   1.000
_cell.length_c   1.000
_cell.angle_alpha   90.00
_cell.angle_beta   90.00
_cell.angle_gamma   90.00
#
_symmetry.space_group_name_H-M   'P 1'
#
loop_
_entity.id
_entity.type
_entity.pdbx_description
1 polymer ?
#
loop_
_entity_poly.entity_id
_entity_poly.type
_entity_poly.pdbx_seq_one_letter_code
_entity_poly.pdbx_strand_id
1 'polypeptide(L)'
;MSVINQVMGKNSSFIQVPFLNLMANIEERAGSVLIRLGGNTQEYATMVDELPNGNALAKEDSGTKATTETPAVLYTKDLFYIAGNISTMVNVKWFVGIPFNDSANWRLAIAENAQEVLGDNLLAMQAGNEPDLYARHEKRPSGYTFYDYFGEVGDLIQHIDANDRIPVKNNLLAPSLATGDWFPEDIWNIGFLEAYIDRLWAITMEHYPTNNCFAQFGVGSPQDPQANFPNFLTHTAGIDLIQIYLNTSRIAAEAGKPFIMFETNTASCGGFPGISDSYGAALWALDYGMQMAYSNFTYAMLHVGGQNVYYNPFTAPPTNQTAFNQWTIGAVYYSTLIMAELFGKSNTSRIVDLWGNAGNVYTPSYAVYENDVLSKVALFNYVDDPTGGSDLTVGISVPGAGVPNTIRVKYLEASSVSVKTNITWAGQTFGNKYEVDGRLRGELNVTTIQCDRTANVCQVPVKAPGFALVFMEDDEAISIGQATQTFATTARTRSHNTATVDQQVLATSNGHSGKDRALNGIGSTSVGSVSAATRLRLLRGVLTVVVGMVGAFVLLIMR
;
A
#
# COMPACT_ATOMS: atom_id res chain seq x y z
N MET A 1 -12.05 5.73 0.41
CA MET A 1 -12.54 5.56 1.80
C MET A 1 -11.43 4.99 2.68
N SER A 2 -11.28 5.44 3.93
CA SER A 2 -10.22 4.96 4.86
C SER A 2 -10.22 3.43 5.03
N VAL A 3 -9.04 2.83 5.09
CA VAL A 3 -8.83 1.37 5.18
C VAL A 3 -7.95 0.95 6.36
N ILE A 4 -7.68 1.86 7.28
CA ILE A 4 -6.78 1.64 8.43
C ILE A 4 -7.16 0.37 9.20
N ASN A 5 -8.45 0.17 9.52
CA ASN A 5 -8.87 -1.02 10.27
C ASN A 5 -8.70 -2.33 9.50
N GLN A 6 -8.83 -2.29 8.18
CA GLN A 6 -8.66 -3.44 7.32
C GLN A 6 -7.18 -3.79 7.14
N VAL A 7 -6.33 -2.77 7.07
CA VAL A 7 -4.90 -2.92 6.75
C VAL A 7 -4.05 -3.11 8.00
N MET A 8 -4.17 -2.23 9.00
CA MET A 8 -3.31 -2.23 10.18
C MET A 8 -3.86 -3.13 11.27
N GLY A 9 -5.17 -3.07 11.52
CA GLY A 9 -5.77 -3.78 12.63
C GLY A 9 -7.05 -3.13 13.14
N LYS A 10 -7.90 -3.91 13.79
CA LYS A 10 -9.17 -3.41 14.34
C LYS A 10 -8.93 -2.50 15.55
N ASN A 11 -7.93 -2.86 16.37
CA ASN A 11 -7.49 -2.22 17.60
C ASN A 11 -6.07 -2.67 17.92
N SER A 12 -5.45 -2.06 18.93
CA SER A 12 -4.04 -2.30 19.31
C SER A 12 -3.75 -3.74 19.75
N SER A 13 -4.79 -4.51 20.10
CA SER A 13 -4.70 -5.94 20.44
C SER A 13 -4.88 -6.87 19.24
N PHE A 14 -5.23 -6.35 18.06
CA PHE A 14 -5.43 -7.13 16.84
C PHE A 14 -4.80 -6.42 15.63
N ILE A 15 -3.53 -6.73 15.38
CA ILE A 15 -2.75 -6.22 14.24
C ILE A 15 -2.73 -7.25 13.11
N GLN A 16 -2.84 -6.79 11.87
CA GLN A 16 -2.87 -7.65 10.70
C GLN A 16 -1.46 -8.19 10.37
N VAL A 17 -1.29 -9.49 10.56
CA VAL A 17 -0.02 -10.18 10.27
C VAL A 17 0.44 -10.07 8.81
N PRO A 18 -0.44 -10.18 7.79
CA PRO A 18 -0.01 -9.98 6.41
C PRO A 18 0.61 -8.59 6.18
N PHE A 19 0.05 -7.55 6.79
CA PHE A 19 0.62 -6.22 6.72
C PHE A 19 2.00 -6.15 7.39
N LEU A 20 2.17 -6.72 8.58
CA LEU A 20 3.48 -6.78 9.25
C LEU A 20 4.54 -7.50 8.40
N ASN A 21 4.19 -8.64 7.79
CA ASN A 21 5.11 -9.38 6.93
C ASN A 21 5.49 -8.59 5.65
N LEU A 22 4.56 -7.83 5.08
CA LEU A 22 4.86 -6.93 3.97
C LEU A 22 5.82 -5.82 4.43
N MET A 23 5.54 -5.16 5.55
CA MET A 23 6.43 -4.10 6.06
C MET A 23 7.83 -4.64 6.42
N ALA A 24 7.93 -5.83 7.01
CA ALA A 24 9.21 -6.48 7.31
C ALA A 24 10.04 -6.75 6.05
N ASN A 25 9.40 -7.08 4.92
CA ASN A 25 10.10 -7.25 3.64
C ASN A 25 10.72 -5.95 3.11
N ILE A 26 10.06 -4.81 3.36
CA ILE A 26 10.59 -3.49 3.00
C ILE A 26 11.68 -3.06 4.00
N GLU A 27 11.44 -3.21 5.30
CA GLU A 27 12.39 -2.88 6.36
C GLU A 27 13.71 -3.66 6.22
N GLU A 28 13.66 -4.96 5.94
CA GLU A 28 14.87 -5.76 5.75
C GLU A 28 15.75 -5.22 4.60
N ARG A 29 15.17 -4.50 3.64
CA ARG A 29 15.89 -3.93 2.48
C ARG A 29 16.27 -2.47 2.67
N ALA A 30 15.34 -1.62 3.13
CA ALA A 30 15.52 -0.18 3.26
C ALA A 30 15.85 0.30 4.70
N GLY A 31 15.77 -0.58 5.70
CA GLY A 31 16.00 -0.29 7.11
C GLY A 31 14.83 0.37 7.83
N SER A 32 13.86 0.97 7.10
CA SER A 32 12.64 1.52 7.67
C SER A 32 11.52 1.62 6.63
N VAL A 33 10.28 1.80 7.09
CA VAL A 33 9.12 2.05 6.23
C VAL A 33 8.40 3.32 6.67
N LEU A 34 8.01 4.16 5.72
CA LEU A 34 7.27 5.39 6.01
C LEU A 34 5.80 5.26 5.60
N ILE A 35 4.89 5.63 6.49
CA ILE A 35 3.45 5.50 6.24
C ILE A 35 2.71 6.78 6.63
N ARG A 36 1.90 7.28 5.70
CA ARG A 36 0.98 8.40 5.92
C ARG A 36 -0.42 7.91 6.29
N LEU A 37 -0.98 8.48 7.37
CA LEU A 37 -2.38 8.38 7.74
C LEU A 37 -3.07 9.71 7.40
N GLY A 38 -3.77 9.78 6.26
CA GLY A 38 -4.36 11.03 5.77
C GLY A 38 -5.35 10.83 4.62
N GLY A 39 -5.15 11.58 3.54
CA GLY A 39 -6.06 11.63 2.39
C GLY A 39 -7.29 12.49 2.67
N ASN A 40 -8.22 12.54 1.72
CA ASN A 40 -9.46 13.32 1.82
C ASN A 40 -10.25 13.13 3.13
N THR A 41 -10.22 11.93 3.73
CA THR A 41 -10.93 11.66 5.00
C THR A 41 -10.33 12.39 6.21
N GLN A 42 -9.06 12.81 6.15
CA GLN A 42 -8.43 13.53 7.26
C GLN A 42 -9.18 14.82 7.60
N GLU A 43 -9.75 15.45 6.57
CA GLU A 43 -10.40 16.75 6.68
C GLU A 43 -11.59 16.71 7.62
N TYR A 44 -12.24 15.56 7.75
CA TYR A 44 -13.39 15.37 8.61
C TYR A 44 -13.06 14.53 9.85
N ALA A 45 -11.79 14.25 10.12
CA ALA A 45 -11.40 13.33 11.19
C ALA A 45 -11.60 13.93 12.60
N THR A 46 -12.17 13.16 13.53
CA THR A 46 -12.44 13.61 14.91
C THR A 46 -12.02 12.53 15.91
N MET A 47 -11.44 12.95 17.03
CA MET A 47 -11.19 12.03 18.17
C MET A 47 -12.47 11.78 18.96
N VAL A 48 -12.71 10.53 19.31
CA VAL A 48 -13.78 10.08 20.22
C VAL A 48 -13.19 9.14 21.27
N ASP A 49 -13.83 9.07 22.45
CA ASP A 49 -13.32 8.27 23.56
C ASP A 49 -13.40 6.77 23.29
N GLU A 50 -14.51 6.33 22.71
CA GLU A 50 -14.77 4.92 22.42
C GLU A 50 -15.60 4.72 21.15
N LEU A 51 -15.48 3.53 20.58
CA LEU A 51 -16.28 3.06 19.46
C LEU A 51 -16.80 1.64 19.74
N PRO A 52 -17.96 1.26 19.17
CA PRO A 52 -18.52 -0.06 19.37
C PRO A 52 -17.53 -1.18 19.03
N ASN A 53 -17.56 -2.24 19.84
CA ASN A 53 -16.69 -3.42 19.70
C ASN A 53 -15.19 -3.11 19.84
N GLY A 54 -14.82 -1.98 20.46
CA GLY A 54 -13.44 -1.58 20.67
C GLY A 54 -12.70 -1.36 19.36
N ASN A 55 -13.34 -0.71 18.38
CA ASN A 55 -12.69 -0.32 17.13
C ASN A 55 -11.81 0.92 17.34
N ALA A 56 -10.66 0.98 16.67
CA ALA A 56 -9.83 2.17 16.64
C ALA A 56 -10.36 3.25 15.68
N LEU A 57 -11.13 2.84 14.67
CA LEU A 57 -11.72 3.73 13.68
C LEU A 57 -13.17 3.35 13.36
N ALA A 58 -14.01 4.35 13.15
CA ALA A 58 -15.32 4.20 12.52
C ALA A 58 -15.49 5.22 11.39
N LYS A 59 -16.47 4.96 10.53
CA LYS A 59 -16.88 5.87 9.47
C LYS A 59 -18.31 6.28 9.73
N GLU A 60 -18.59 7.55 9.55
CA GLU A 60 -19.94 8.10 9.60
C GLU A 60 -20.16 9.00 8.39
N ASP A 61 -21.42 9.30 8.10
CA ASP A 61 -21.76 10.28 7.09
C ASP A 61 -21.22 11.65 7.53
N SER A 62 -20.39 12.28 6.71
CA SER A 62 -19.89 13.64 6.98
C SER A 62 -20.93 14.71 6.62
N GLY A 63 -22.02 14.33 5.94
CA GLY A 63 -22.97 15.25 5.33
C GLY A 63 -22.46 15.90 4.04
N THR A 64 -21.25 15.56 3.57
CA THR A 64 -20.72 16.10 2.32
C THR A 64 -21.45 15.52 1.10
N LYS A 65 -21.74 16.37 0.12
CA LYS A 65 -22.30 15.99 -1.18
C LYS A 65 -21.30 16.16 -2.33
N ALA A 66 -20.03 16.37 -1.98
CA ALA A 66 -18.95 16.52 -2.94
C ALA A 66 -18.72 15.24 -3.75
N THR A 67 -17.96 15.35 -4.85
CA THR A 67 -17.70 14.26 -5.83
C THR A 67 -17.32 12.91 -5.22
N THR A 68 -16.60 12.89 -4.10
CA THR A 68 -16.13 11.65 -3.47
C THR A 68 -16.99 11.19 -2.29
N GLU A 69 -18.04 11.94 -1.92
CA GLU A 69 -18.89 11.69 -0.74
C GLU A 69 -18.07 11.23 0.48
N THR A 70 -17.01 12.00 0.78
CA THR A 70 -15.98 11.58 1.73
C THR A 70 -16.58 11.43 3.13
N PRO A 71 -16.56 10.23 3.75
CA PRO A 71 -17.12 10.04 5.09
C PRO A 71 -16.29 10.76 6.15
N ALA A 72 -16.92 11.12 7.26
CA ALA A 72 -16.21 11.48 8.47
C ALA A 72 -15.56 10.21 9.04
N VAL A 73 -14.35 10.36 9.58
CA VAL A 73 -13.66 9.26 10.26
C VAL A 73 -13.50 9.60 11.72
N LEU A 74 -14.01 8.72 12.58
CA LEU A 74 -13.87 8.84 14.02
C LEU A 74 -12.69 7.99 14.46
N TYR A 75 -11.76 8.58 15.20
CA TYR A 75 -10.59 7.91 15.73
C TYR A 75 -10.70 7.80 17.24
N THR A 76 -10.35 6.65 17.79
CA THR A 76 -10.00 6.57 19.22
C THR A 76 -8.49 6.66 19.37
N LYS A 77 -8.01 6.94 20.58
CA LYS A 77 -6.56 6.97 20.88
C LYS A 77 -5.87 5.64 20.53
N ASP A 78 -6.64 4.56 20.48
CA ASP A 78 -6.16 3.23 20.13
C ASP A 78 -5.60 3.11 18.71
N LEU A 79 -6.00 4.00 17.79
CA LEU A 79 -5.35 4.12 16.48
C LEU A 79 -3.84 4.33 16.60
N PHE A 80 -3.43 5.22 17.49
CA PHE A 80 -2.01 5.53 17.70
C PHE A 80 -1.30 4.40 18.44
N TYR A 81 -1.99 3.65 19.30
CA TYR A 81 -1.43 2.44 19.90
C TYR A 81 -1.23 1.32 18.86
N ILE A 82 -2.12 1.17 17.87
CA ILE A 82 -1.89 0.25 16.74
C ILE A 82 -0.59 0.64 16.03
N ALA A 83 -0.48 1.92 15.63
CA ALA A 83 0.69 2.44 14.91
C ALA A 83 1.99 2.28 15.73
N GLY A 84 1.96 2.62 17.03
CA GLY A 84 3.09 2.44 17.94
C GLY A 84 3.48 0.97 18.10
N ASN A 85 2.51 0.06 18.29
CA ASN A 85 2.77 -1.38 18.39
C ASN A 85 3.38 -1.93 17.10
N ILE A 86 2.90 -1.49 15.93
CA ILE A 86 3.53 -1.83 14.64
C ILE A 86 4.99 -1.38 14.64
N SER A 87 5.28 -0.13 15.04
CA SER A 87 6.64 0.40 15.12
C SER A 87 7.56 -0.36 16.10
N THR A 88 7.00 -1.06 17.10
CA THR A 88 7.80 -1.94 17.98
C THR A 88 8.15 -3.29 17.36
N MET A 89 7.41 -3.70 16.33
CA MET A 89 7.57 -5.00 15.66
C MET A 89 8.37 -4.88 14.37
N VAL A 90 8.17 -3.80 13.63
CA VAL A 90 8.83 -3.43 12.37
C VAL A 90 9.12 -1.94 12.40
N ASN A 91 10.28 -1.48 11.90
CA ASN A 91 10.69 -0.07 11.94
C ASN A 91 9.86 0.82 10.99
N VAL A 92 8.60 1.03 11.35
CA VAL A 92 7.66 1.91 10.65
C VAL A 92 7.64 3.27 11.33
N LYS A 93 7.72 4.32 10.52
CA LYS A 93 7.57 5.72 10.92
C LYS A 93 6.34 6.33 10.26
N TRP A 94 5.71 7.27 10.96
CA TRP A 94 4.37 7.72 10.64
C TRP A 94 4.33 9.20 10.31
N PHE A 95 3.42 9.53 9.40
CA PHE A 95 2.90 10.86 9.19
C PHE A 95 1.40 10.87 9.46
N VAL A 96 0.88 11.95 10.05
CA VAL A 96 -0.53 12.03 10.45
C VAL A 96 -1.16 13.32 9.94
N GLY A 97 -2.33 13.23 9.32
CA GLY A 97 -3.12 14.37 8.89
C GLY A 97 -3.78 15.14 10.03
N ILE A 98 -3.68 16.47 10.01
CA ILE A 98 -4.46 17.35 10.87
C ILE A 98 -5.75 17.71 10.11
N PRO A 99 -6.94 17.58 10.74
CA PRO A 99 -8.18 18.04 10.13
C PRO A 99 -8.13 19.54 9.86
N PHE A 100 -8.34 19.95 8.61
CA PHE A 100 -8.16 21.33 8.17
C PHE A 100 -9.46 21.94 7.60
N ASN A 101 -10.55 21.18 7.51
CA ASN A 101 -11.83 21.67 6.97
C ASN A 101 -12.55 22.74 7.82
N ASP A 102 -12.13 23.00 9.05
CA ASP A 102 -12.74 24.00 9.93
C ASP A 102 -11.63 24.78 10.64
N SER A 103 -11.27 25.92 10.06
CA SER A 103 -10.27 26.85 10.58
C SER A 103 -10.83 27.76 11.68
N ALA A 104 -12.13 27.69 11.99
CA ALA A 104 -12.70 28.39 13.15
C ALA A 104 -12.65 27.54 14.42
N ASN A 105 -12.65 26.21 14.29
CA ASN A 105 -12.61 25.27 15.41
C ASN A 105 -11.55 24.17 15.19
N TRP A 106 -10.28 24.51 15.43
CA TRP A 106 -9.17 23.58 15.23
C TRP A 106 -9.29 22.30 16.08
N ARG A 107 -9.38 21.15 15.40
CA ARG A 107 -9.45 19.82 16.02
C ARG A 107 -8.07 19.21 16.22
N LEU A 108 -7.33 19.76 17.19
CA LEU A 108 -5.94 19.38 17.44
C LEU A 108 -5.75 18.10 18.27
N ALA A 109 -6.82 17.49 18.78
CA ALA A 109 -6.73 16.26 19.57
C ALA A 109 -6.03 15.10 18.84
N ILE A 110 -6.10 15.05 17.50
CA ILE A 110 -5.35 14.06 16.69
C ILE A 110 -3.84 14.31 16.82
N ALA A 111 -3.39 15.56 16.67
CA ALA A 111 -1.98 15.94 16.80
C ALA A 111 -1.46 15.70 18.22
N GLU A 112 -2.24 16.05 19.24
CA GLU A 112 -1.92 15.82 20.65
C GLU A 112 -1.69 14.33 20.94
N ASN A 113 -2.65 13.47 20.57
CA ASN A 113 -2.55 12.04 20.83
C ASN A 113 -1.47 11.36 19.96
N ALA A 114 -1.25 11.83 18.72
CA ALA A 114 -0.20 11.31 17.86
C ALA A 114 1.19 11.58 18.46
N GLN A 115 1.49 12.82 18.89
CA GLN A 115 2.76 13.13 19.53
C GLN A 115 2.94 12.40 20.85
N GLU A 116 1.89 12.34 21.69
CA GLU A 116 1.93 11.66 22.98
C GLU A 116 2.24 10.16 22.84
N VAL A 117 1.60 9.47 21.90
CA VAL A 117 1.67 8.00 21.80
C VAL A 117 2.81 7.53 20.89
N LEU A 118 3.05 8.20 19.76
CA LEU A 118 4.04 7.75 18.78
C LEU A 118 5.45 8.27 19.09
N GLY A 119 5.59 9.41 19.76
CA GLY A 119 6.90 10.02 20.04
C GLY A 119 7.76 10.11 18.78
N ASP A 120 8.99 9.59 18.85
CA ASP A 120 9.97 9.56 17.75
C ASP A 120 9.55 8.68 16.55
N ASN A 121 8.43 7.96 16.64
CA ASN A 121 7.84 7.26 15.50
C ASN A 121 6.92 8.16 14.66
N LEU A 122 6.54 9.35 15.16
CA LEU A 122 5.86 10.37 14.36
C LEU A 122 6.88 11.35 13.78
N LEU A 123 7.04 11.34 12.46
CA LEU A 123 7.98 12.23 11.79
C LEU A 123 7.42 13.64 11.63
N ALA A 124 6.19 13.75 11.11
CA ALA A 124 5.57 15.03 10.83
C ALA A 124 4.04 14.92 10.70
N MET A 125 3.37 16.07 10.74
CA MET A 125 1.91 16.17 10.65
C MET A 125 1.50 17.06 9.48
N GLN A 126 0.50 16.62 8.71
CA GLN A 126 0.08 17.33 7.49
C GLN A 126 -0.93 18.44 7.79
N ALA A 127 -0.63 19.65 7.32
CA ALA A 127 -1.50 20.82 7.39
C ALA A 127 -2.38 20.92 6.13
N GLY A 128 -3.43 20.09 6.08
CA GLY A 128 -4.37 20.05 4.96
C GLY A 128 -3.95 19.13 3.80
N ASN A 129 -4.93 18.52 3.15
CA ASN A 129 -4.79 17.59 2.02
C ASN A 129 -5.45 18.21 0.81
N GLU A 130 -4.68 18.48 -0.23
CA GLU A 130 -5.15 19.02 -1.50
C GLU A 130 -5.99 20.30 -1.28
N PRO A 131 -5.45 21.33 -0.59
CA PRO A 131 -6.18 22.56 -0.30
C PRO A 131 -6.61 23.30 -1.58
N ASP A 132 -5.90 23.07 -2.69
CA ASP A 132 -6.27 23.57 -4.01
C ASP A 132 -7.64 23.06 -4.45
N LEU A 133 -8.08 21.91 -3.95
CA LEU A 133 -9.36 21.31 -4.31
C LEU A 133 -10.50 21.67 -3.34
N TYR A 134 -10.26 22.49 -2.32
CA TYR A 134 -11.24 22.76 -1.27
C TYR A 134 -12.50 23.46 -1.78
N ALA A 135 -12.36 24.46 -2.66
CA ALA A 135 -13.49 25.14 -3.27
C ALA A 135 -14.28 24.20 -4.18
N ARG A 136 -13.58 23.44 -5.03
CA ARG A 136 -14.19 22.50 -5.99
C ARG A 136 -14.91 21.34 -5.30
N HIS A 137 -14.40 20.89 -4.14
CA HIS A 137 -14.98 19.81 -3.37
C HIS A 137 -15.86 20.31 -2.20
N GLU A 138 -16.29 21.57 -2.24
CA GLU A 138 -17.24 22.16 -1.27
C GLU A 138 -16.78 22.06 0.20
N LYS A 139 -15.47 21.92 0.45
CA LYS A 139 -14.85 22.01 1.80
C LYS A 139 -14.67 23.47 2.22
N ARG A 140 -14.64 24.38 1.24
CA ARG A 140 -14.60 25.83 1.41
C ARG A 140 -15.54 26.49 0.38
N PRO A 141 -15.94 27.76 0.61
CA PRO A 141 -16.68 28.53 -0.39
C PRO A 141 -15.91 28.66 -1.71
N SER A 142 -16.62 28.92 -2.82
CA SER A 142 -16.05 28.98 -4.16
C SER A 142 -14.98 30.07 -4.38
N GLY A 143 -14.88 31.04 -3.47
CA GLY A 143 -13.86 32.11 -3.51
C GLY A 143 -12.56 31.79 -2.77
N TYR A 144 -12.40 30.56 -2.25
CA TYR A 144 -11.21 30.17 -1.50
C TYR A 144 -9.98 30.01 -2.41
N THR A 145 -8.87 30.61 -2.01
CA THR A 145 -7.63 30.70 -2.78
C THR A 145 -6.40 30.30 -1.96
N PHE A 146 -5.24 30.24 -2.61
CA PHE A 146 -3.96 30.01 -1.94
C PHE A 146 -3.62 31.10 -0.90
N TYR A 147 -4.17 32.32 -1.01
CA TYR A 147 -4.02 33.36 0.03
C TYR A 147 -4.76 33.00 1.32
N ASP A 148 -5.96 32.42 1.19
CA ASP A 148 -6.74 31.97 2.34
C ASP A 148 -6.04 30.80 3.03
N TYR A 149 -5.56 29.82 2.25
CA TYR A 149 -4.77 28.71 2.77
C TYR A 149 -3.50 29.18 3.49
N PHE A 150 -2.76 30.15 2.91
CA PHE A 150 -1.60 30.76 3.56
C PHE A 150 -1.96 31.34 4.95
N GLY A 151 -3.09 32.03 5.07
CA GLY A 151 -3.57 32.57 6.33
C GLY A 151 -3.95 31.47 7.33
N GLU A 152 -4.68 30.45 6.87
CA GLU A 152 -5.12 29.31 7.70
C GLU A 152 -3.93 28.47 8.20
N VAL A 153 -2.84 28.34 7.45
CA VAL A 153 -1.61 27.69 7.94
C VAL A 153 -0.97 28.52 9.06
N GLY A 154 -0.96 29.84 8.93
CA GLY A 154 -0.49 30.74 10.00
C GLY A 154 -1.33 30.64 11.26
N ASP A 155 -2.65 30.55 11.13
CA ASP A 155 -3.58 30.36 12.25
C ASP A 155 -3.44 28.95 12.89
N LEU A 156 -3.32 27.94 12.04
CA LEU A 156 -2.58 26.68 12.21
C LEU A 156 -1.55 26.72 13.33
N ILE A 157 -0.45 27.35 12.94
CA ILE A 157 0.78 27.48 13.69
C ILE A 157 0.54 28.16 15.05
N GLN A 158 -0.27 29.22 15.10
CA GLN A 158 -0.58 29.93 16.35
C GLN A 158 -1.30 29.03 17.35
N HIS A 159 -2.29 28.24 16.91
CA HIS A 159 -3.00 27.30 17.77
C HIS A 159 -2.12 26.14 18.22
N ILE A 160 -1.24 25.65 17.35
CA ILE A 160 -0.23 24.67 17.74
C ILE A 160 0.69 25.27 18.81
N ASP A 161 1.22 26.48 18.63
CA ASP A 161 2.15 27.10 19.58
C ASP A 161 1.55 27.31 20.96
N ALA A 162 0.29 27.73 21.02
CA ALA A 162 -0.44 27.93 22.28
C ALA A 162 -0.82 26.61 22.99
N ASN A 163 -0.65 25.45 22.35
CA ASN A 163 -1.06 24.16 22.89
C ASN A 163 0.14 23.36 23.46
N ASP A 164 0.30 23.34 24.77
CA ASP A 164 1.37 22.62 25.47
C ASP A 164 1.35 21.10 25.27
N ARG A 165 0.22 20.52 24.82
CA ARG A 165 0.11 19.08 24.53
C ARG A 165 0.74 18.68 23.19
N ILE A 166 1.20 19.64 22.40
CA ILE A 166 1.89 19.42 21.12
C ILE A 166 3.33 19.94 21.26
N PRO A 167 4.25 19.22 21.92
CA PRO A 167 5.57 19.74 22.25
C PRO A 167 6.47 20.01 21.02
N VAL A 168 6.34 19.24 19.94
CA VAL A 168 7.10 19.43 18.71
C VAL A 168 6.32 20.36 17.78
N LYS A 169 6.90 21.53 17.46
CA LYS A 169 6.22 22.64 16.77
C LYS A 169 6.67 22.85 15.32
N ASN A 170 7.81 22.26 14.95
CA ASN A 170 8.51 22.46 13.67
C ASN A 170 8.41 21.24 12.75
N ASN A 171 7.35 20.44 12.90
CA ASN A 171 7.18 19.20 12.17
C ASN A 171 5.93 19.16 11.29
N LEU A 172 5.60 20.27 10.62
CA LEU A 172 4.48 20.31 9.68
C LEU A 172 4.87 19.86 8.27
N LEU A 173 3.90 19.34 7.53
CA LEU A 173 3.99 19.06 6.10
C LEU A 173 2.99 19.96 5.38
N ALA A 174 3.47 20.69 4.38
CA ALA A 174 2.68 21.60 3.57
C ALA A 174 3.41 21.87 2.22
N PRO A 175 2.71 22.33 1.17
CA PRO A 175 1.26 22.58 1.09
C PRO A 175 0.40 21.35 0.73
N SER A 176 1.03 20.24 0.29
CA SER A 176 0.32 19.04 -0.15
C SER A 176 -0.77 19.29 -1.21
N LEU A 177 -0.44 20.09 -2.23
CA LEU A 177 -1.34 20.36 -3.35
C LEU A 177 -1.58 19.11 -4.19
N ALA A 178 -2.77 18.94 -4.75
CA ALA A 178 -3.04 17.95 -5.81
C ALA A 178 -2.45 18.36 -7.18
N THR A 179 -2.03 19.62 -7.28
CA THR A 179 -1.64 20.29 -8.54
C THR A 179 -2.78 20.25 -9.57
N GLY A 180 -4.01 20.45 -9.07
CA GLY A 180 -5.22 20.49 -9.90
C GLY A 180 -5.62 21.92 -10.25
N ASP A 181 -6.09 22.66 -9.24
CA ASP A 181 -6.60 24.02 -9.43
C ASP A 181 -5.52 25.09 -9.17
N TRP A 182 -4.50 24.77 -8.37
CA TRP A 182 -3.34 25.63 -8.09
C TRP A 182 -2.05 24.93 -8.51
N PHE A 183 -1.00 25.70 -8.77
CA PHE A 183 0.34 25.19 -9.04
C PHE A 183 1.31 25.55 -7.90
N PRO A 184 2.41 24.80 -7.72
CA PRO A 184 3.39 25.09 -6.66
C PRO A 184 3.88 26.55 -6.67
N GLU A 185 4.12 27.10 -7.84
CA GLU A 185 4.58 28.47 -8.06
C GLU A 185 3.61 29.52 -7.51
N ASP A 186 2.30 29.25 -7.47
CA ASP A 186 1.32 30.18 -6.89
C ASP A 186 1.56 30.36 -5.38
N ILE A 187 1.90 29.28 -4.68
CA ILE A 187 2.21 29.26 -3.25
C ILE A 187 3.59 29.90 -2.98
N TRP A 188 4.58 29.63 -3.82
CA TRP A 188 5.92 30.20 -3.67
C TRP A 188 5.93 31.71 -3.89
N ASN A 189 5.21 32.20 -4.90
CA ASN A 189 5.20 33.63 -5.24
C ASN A 189 4.56 34.53 -4.17
N ILE A 190 3.73 33.97 -3.27
CA ILE A 190 3.12 34.73 -2.17
C ILE A 190 3.96 34.70 -0.88
N GLY A 191 5.15 34.09 -0.90
CA GLY A 191 6.06 34.09 0.24
C GLY A 191 5.79 33.00 1.28
N PHE A 192 5.16 31.87 0.89
CA PHE A 192 4.78 30.81 1.83
C PHE A 192 5.98 30.21 2.59
N LEU A 193 7.08 29.95 1.89
CA LEU A 193 8.26 29.35 2.52
C LEU A 193 8.99 30.37 3.39
N GLU A 194 9.09 31.62 2.95
CA GLU A 194 9.63 32.72 3.74
C GLU A 194 8.89 32.89 5.07
N ALA A 195 7.57 32.67 5.06
CA ALA A 195 6.74 32.75 6.27
C ALA A 195 6.86 31.50 7.17
N TYR A 196 6.91 30.30 6.59
CA TYR A 196 6.62 29.06 7.34
C TYR A 196 7.70 27.97 7.26
N ILE A 197 8.81 28.14 6.54
CA ILE A 197 9.82 27.08 6.34
C ILE A 197 10.38 26.49 7.65
N ASP A 198 10.53 27.32 8.69
CA ASP A 198 11.02 26.89 10.01
C ASP A 198 10.02 26.01 10.76
N ARG A 199 8.76 26.00 10.32
CA ARG A 199 7.68 25.18 10.86
C ARG A 199 7.52 23.86 10.11
N LEU A 200 8.11 23.76 8.92
CA LEU A 200 7.98 22.58 8.07
C LEU A 200 9.08 21.57 8.37
N TRP A 201 8.71 20.30 8.48
CA TRP A 201 9.64 19.19 8.39
C TRP A 201 10.03 18.94 6.93
N ALA A 202 9.07 18.95 6.01
CA ALA A 202 9.26 18.73 4.58
C ALA A 202 8.26 19.54 3.74
N ILE A 203 8.61 19.73 2.48
CA ILE A 203 7.70 20.23 1.44
C ILE A 203 7.00 19.02 0.80
N THR A 204 5.68 19.09 0.66
CA THR A 204 4.87 17.97 0.17
C THR A 204 4.01 18.36 -1.02
N MET A 205 3.86 17.43 -1.97
CA MET A 205 2.93 17.50 -3.11
C MET A 205 2.19 16.17 -3.26
N GLU A 206 1.03 16.21 -3.87
CA GLU A 206 0.20 15.05 -4.20
C GLU A 206 -0.11 15.12 -5.71
N HIS A 207 0.02 14.02 -6.46
CA HIS A 207 -0.24 14.06 -7.91
C HIS A 207 -0.53 12.68 -8.49
N TYR A 208 -1.63 12.58 -9.23
CA TYR A 208 -1.93 11.44 -10.09
C TYR A 208 -1.84 11.89 -11.55
N PRO A 209 -1.25 11.10 -12.47
CA PRO A 209 -1.11 11.50 -13.87
C PRO A 209 -2.47 11.63 -14.59
N THR A 210 -3.51 10.98 -14.07
CA THR A 210 -4.86 10.99 -14.63
C THR A 210 -5.88 10.52 -13.58
N ASN A 211 -7.16 10.40 -13.97
CA ASN A 211 -8.25 10.04 -13.08
C ASN A 211 -9.26 9.08 -13.73
N ASN A 212 -9.86 8.20 -12.93
CA ASN A 212 -10.97 7.33 -13.35
C ASN A 212 -12.32 7.79 -12.73
N CYS A 213 -12.48 9.09 -12.49
CA CYS A 213 -13.59 9.60 -11.68
C CYS A 213 -14.95 9.49 -12.38
N PHE A 214 -14.99 9.54 -13.72
CA PHE A 214 -16.26 9.40 -14.44
C PHE A 214 -16.86 7.99 -14.27
N ALA A 215 -16.03 6.95 -14.37
CA ALA A 215 -16.51 5.57 -14.20
C ALA A 215 -16.97 5.29 -12.76
N GLN A 216 -16.32 5.91 -11.78
CA GLN A 216 -16.58 5.67 -10.36
C GLN A 216 -17.69 6.55 -9.78
N PHE A 217 -17.80 7.80 -10.24
CA PHE A 217 -18.66 8.84 -9.64
C PHE A 217 -19.51 9.63 -10.66
N GLY A 218 -19.35 9.39 -11.97
CA GLY A 218 -20.07 10.14 -13.01
C GLY A 218 -19.59 11.58 -13.21
N VAL A 219 -18.42 11.95 -12.66
CA VAL A 219 -17.86 13.30 -12.72
C VAL A 219 -16.67 13.36 -13.69
N GLY A 220 -16.59 14.43 -14.49
CA GLY A 220 -15.57 14.61 -15.50
C GLY A 220 -15.94 13.98 -16.84
N SER A 221 -14.95 13.50 -17.58
CA SER A 221 -15.14 12.83 -18.87
C SER A 221 -14.84 11.33 -18.79
N PRO A 222 -15.56 10.48 -19.53
CA PRO A 222 -15.20 9.06 -19.64
C PRO A 222 -13.77 8.91 -20.18
N GLN A 223 -13.07 7.92 -19.66
CA GLN A 223 -11.72 7.56 -20.04
C GLN A 223 -11.73 6.14 -20.62
N ASP A 224 -10.95 5.90 -21.68
CA ASP A 224 -10.76 4.56 -22.24
C ASP A 224 -9.44 3.97 -21.70
N PRO A 225 -9.50 2.95 -20.81
CA PRO A 225 -8.30 2.32 -20.29
C PRO A 225 -7.39 1.74 -21.38
N GLN A 226 -7.94 1.22 -22.47
CA GLN A 226 -7.14 0.62 -23.53
C GLN A 226 -6.32 1.68 -24.29
N ALA A 227 -6.92 2.85 -24.52
CA ALA A 227 -6.23 3.99 -25.13
C ALA A 227 -5.22 4.64 -24.17
N ASN A 228 -5.50 4.60 -22.86
CA ASN A 228 -4.63 5.18 -21.85
C ASN A 228 -3.43 4.31 -21.47
N PHE A 229 -3.51 2.99 -21.61
CA PHE A 229 -2.46 2.09 -21.13
C PHE A 229 -1.08 2.37 -21.75
N PRO A 230 -0.92 2.62 -23.07
CA PRO A 230 0.38 2.95 -23.65
C PRO A 230 1.06 4.17 -23.01
N ASN A 231 0.29 5.11 -22.45
CA ASN A 231 0.85 6.30 -21.79
C ASN A 231 1.59 5.96 -20.48
N PHE A 232 1.40 4.76 -19.93
CA PHE A 232 2.13 4.28 -18.74
C PHE A 232 3.37 3.43 -19.11
N LEU A 233 3.55 3.09 -20.39
CA LEU A 233 4.57 2.16 -20.87
C LEU A 233 5.71 2.89 -21.59
N THR A 234 6.00 4.11 -21.15
CA THR A 234 7.08 4.94 -21.70
C THR A 234 7.77 5.70 -20.58
N HIS A 235 9.07 5.91 -20.76
CA HIS A 235 9.91 6.66 -19.85
C HIS A 235 9.50 8.13 -19.71
N THR A 236 9.02 8.71 -20.82
CA THR A 236 8.47 10.06 -20.87
C THR A 236 7.32 10.25 -19.89
N ALA A 237 6.56 9.20 -19.56
CA ALA A 237 5.45 9.28 -18.60
C ALA A 237 5.91 9.72 -17.20
N GLY A 238 7.06 9.21 -16.73
CA GLY A 238 7.65 9.61 -15.46
C GLY A 238 8.23 11.03 -15.53
N ILE A 239 8.99 11.32 -16.60
CA ILE A 239 9.67 12.62 -16.83
C ILE A 239 8.65 13.76 -16.89
N ASP A 240 7.59 13.62 -17.69
CA ASP A 240 6.59 14.68 -17.86
C ASP A 240 5.85 14.95 -16.54
N LEU A 241 5.62 13.90 -15.74
CA LEU A 241 4.88 14.01 -14.48
C LEU A 241 5.66 14.78 -13.40
N ILE A 242 7.00 14.67 -13.38
CA ILE A 242 7.86 15.38 -12.43
C ILE A 242 8.22 16.79 -12.89
N GLN A 243 8.05 17.13 -14.17
CA GLN A 243 8.58 18.36 -14.77
C GLN A 243 8.15 19.63 -14.04
N ILE A 244 6.91 19.67 -13.56
CA ILE A 244 6.37 20.82 -12.83
C ILE A 244 6.99 21.03 -11.44
N TYR A 245 7.65 20.00 -10.90
CA TYR A 245 8.22 20.04 -9.56
C TYR A 245 9.73 20.29 -9.53
N LEU A 246 10.39 20.41 -10.67
CA LEU A 246 11.85 20.60 -10.71
C LEU A 246 12.29 21.85 -9.93
N ASN A 247 11.56 22.96 -10.08
CA ASN A 247 11.83 24.17 -9.30
C ASN A 247 11.60 23.94 -7.79
N THR A 248 10.50 23.28 -7.43
CA THR A 248 10.20 22.94 -6.02
C THR A 248 11.26 22.04 -5.40
N SER A 249 11.77 21.06 -6.15
CA SER A 249 12.84 20.16 -5.67
C SER A 249 14.13 20.91 -5.36
N ARG A 250 14.50 21.89 -6.20
CA ARG A 250 15.65 22.77 -5.98
C ARG A 250 15.45 23.64 -4.74
N ILE A 251 14.27 24.24 -4.60
CA ILE A 251 13.91 25.06 -3.44
C ILE A 251 14.01 24.24 -2.14
N ALA A 252 13.48 23.02 -2.12
CA ALA A 252 13.56 22.14 -0.96
C ALA A 252 15.01 21.79 -0.60
N ALA A 253 15.82 21.44 -1.60
CA ALA A 253 17.24 21.13 -1.41
C ALA A 253 18.03 22.32 -0.87
N GLU A 254 17.81 23.53 -1.40
CA GLU A 254 18.44 24.78 -0.92
C GLU A 254 18.02 25.12 0.52
N ALA A 255 16.77 24.82 0.89
CA ALA A 255 16.26 24.99 2.25
C ALA A 255 16.66 23.87 3.22
N GLY A 256 17.36 22.83 2.74
CA GLY A 256 17.71 21.66 3.55
C GLY A 256 16.49 20.88 4.05
N LYS A 257 15.38 20.91 3.29
CA LYS A 257 14.15 20.18 3.61
C LYS A 257 13.96 19.00 2.65
N PRO A 258 13.43 17.86 3.14
CA PRO A 258 12.93 16.82 2.26
C PRO A 258 11.85 17.36 1.33
N PHE A 259 11.81 16.83 0.10
CA PHE A 259 10.70 17.02 -0.82
C PHE A 259 10.02 15.69 -1.09
N ILE A 260 8.71 15.63 -0.88
CA ILE A 260 8.00 14.36 -0.82
C ILE A 260 6.77 14.38 -1.71
N MET A 261 6.67 13.38 -2.58
CA MET A 261 5.42 13.03 -3.26
C MET A 261 4.55 12.26 -2.27
N PHE A 262 3.76 13.01 -1.51
CA PHE A 262 3.09 12.57 -0.29
C PHE A 262 1.80 11.78 -0.57
N GLU A 263 1.29 11.84 -1.79
CA GLU A 263 0.30 10.90 -2.32
C GLU A 263 0.36 10.87 -3.85
N THR A 264 0.45 9.65 -4.39
CA THR A 264 0.38 9.39 -5.82
C THR A 264 -0.10 7.97 -6.06
N ASN A 265 -0.55 7.72 -7.29
CA ASN A 265 -0.63 6.39 -7.89
C ASN A 265 -0.95 6.53 -9.39
N THR A 266 -1.23 5.42 -10.08
CA THR A 266 -1.55 5.40 -11.52
C THR A 266 -2.72 6.29 -11.94
N ALA A 267 -3.83 6.33 -11.21
CA ALA A 267 -4.92 7.25 -11.46
C ALA A 267 -5.77 7.48 -10.21
N SER A 268 -6.26 8.70 -9.99
CA SER A 268 -7.15 8.99 -8.87
C SER A 268 -8.52 8.33 -9.05
N CYS A 269 -9.39 8.42 -8.04
CA CYS A 269 -10.70 7.76 -8.03
C CYS A 269 -10.64 6.23 -8.15
N GLY A 270 -9.58 5.61 -7.60
CA GLY A 270 -9.46 4.16 -7.46
C GLY A 270 -8.67 3.44 -8.56
N GLY A 271 -8.17 4.15 -9.56
CA GLY A 271 -7.38 3.56 -10.64
C GLY A 271 -8.22 2.91 -11.74
N PHE A 272 -7.55 2.41 -12.77
CA PHE A 272 -8.17 1.71 -13.89
C PHE A 272 -8.00 0.19 -13.74
N PRO A 273 -9.08 -0.61 -13.84
CA PRO A 273 -8.93 -2.05 -13.99
C PRO A 273 -8.18 -2.37 -15.29
N GLY A 274 -7.13 -3.18 -15.22
CA GLY A 274 -6.31 -3.55 -16.38
C GLY A 274 -5.07 -2.70 -16.58
N ILE A 275 -4.98 -1.53 -15.94
CA ILE A 275 -3.75 -0.72 -15.92
C ILE A 275 -3.19 -0.74 -14.50
N SER A 276 -3.94 -0.22 -13.53
CA SER A 276 -3.48 0.01 -12.16
C SER A 276 -3.11 -1.25 -11.38
N ASP A 277 -3.70 -2.39 -11.76
CA ASP A 277 -3.46 -3.71 -11.17
C ASP A 277 -2.56 -4.60 -12.04
N SER A 278 -1.89 -4.03 -13.06
CA SER A 278 -1.09 -4.76 -14.05
C SER A 278 0.41 -4.70 -13.79
N TYR A 279 1.16 -5.61 -14.40
CA TYR A 279 2.62 -5.59 -14.43
C TYR A 279 3.20 -4.27 -14.99
N GLY A 280 2.53 -3.69 -15.98
CA GLY A 280 2.87 -2.39 -16.55
C GLY A 280 2.84 -1.28 -15.50
N ALA A 281 1.89 -1.31 -14.55
CA ALA A 281 1.88 -0.37 -13.44
C ALA A 281 3.06 -0.59 -12.47
N ALA A 282 3.55 -1.82 -12.31
CA ALA A 282 4.74 -2.06 -11.50
C ALA A 282 6.00 -1.46 -12.16
N LEU A 283 6.16 -1.64 -13.47
CA LEU A 283 7.25 -1.02 -14.23
C LEU A 283 7.15 0.51 -14.21
N TRP A 284 5.95 1.06 -14.45
CA TRP A 284 5.69 2.50 -14.35
C TRP A 284 6.06 3.07 -12.97
N ALA A 285 5.60 2.44 -11.89
CA ALA A 285 5.87 2.93 -10.54
C ALA A 285 7.35 2.86 -10.16
N LEU A 286 8.11 1.89 -10.72
CA LEU A 286 9.56 1.83 -10.57
C LEU A 286 10.24 3.00 -11.28
N ASP A 287 9.94 3.19 -12.57
CA ASP A 287 10.54 4.24 -13.39
C ASP A 287 10.19 5.63 -12.86
N TYR A 288 8.93 5.87 -12.53
CA TYR A 288 8.48 7.12 -11.90
C TYR A 288 9.15 7.35 -10.54
N GLY A 289 9.29 6.31 -9.72
CA GLY A 289 10.04 6.38 -8.45
C GLY A 289 11.50 6.78 -8.64
N MET A 290 12.16 6.21 -9.65
CA MET A 290 13.56 6.53 -9.98
C MET A 290 13.69 7.95 -10.56
N GLN A 291 12.73 8.42 -11.35
CA GLN A 291 12.68 9.81 -11.81
C GLN A 291 12.49 10.81 -10.68
N MET A 292 11.62 10.50 -9.72
CA MET A 292 11.46 11.32 -8.52
C MET A 292 12.79 11.40 -7.75
N ALA A 293 13.45 10.28 -7.51
CA ALA A 293 14.75 10.27 -6.82
C ALA A 293 15.85 11.01 -7.60
N TYR A 294 15.91 10.84 -8.94
CA TYR A 294 16.81 11.60 -9.82
C TYR A 294 16.58 13.11 -9.72
N SER A 295 15.34 13.52 -9.43
CA SER A 295 14.91 14.91 -9.29
C SER A 295 14.82 15.37 -7.84
N ASN A 296 15.65 14.82 -6.95
CA ASN A 296 15.77 15.22 -5.54
C ASN A 296 14.50 15.09 -4.68
N PHE A 297 13.55 14.24 -5.06
CA PHE A 297 12.54 13.80 -4.10
C PHE A 297 13.19 12.85 -3.09
N THR A 298 12.89 13.06 -1.82
CA THR A 298 13.37 12.23 -0.72
C THR A 298 12.53 10.96 -0.58
N TYR A 299 11.21 11.09 -0.70
CA TYR A 299 10.26 9.97 -0.57
C TYR A 299 9.07 10.12 -1.52
N ALA A 300 8.42 9.00 -1.81
CA ALA A 300 7.15 8.95 -2.52
C ALA A 300 6.20 7.94 -1.87
N MET A 301 4.90 8.23 -1.85
CA MET A 301 3.90 7.42 -1.16
C MET A 301 2.80 6.98 -2.11
N LEU A 302 2.73 5.68 -2.33
CA LEU A 302 1.63 5.06 -3.09
C LEU A 302 0.39 4.96 -2.20
N HIS A 303 -0.69 5.61 -2.62
CA HIS A 303 -1.93 5.63 -1.85
C HIS A 303 -2.53 4.22 -1.72
N VAL A 304 -3.08 3.91 -0.53
CA VAL A 304 -3.83 2.67 -0.26
C VAL A 304 -5.28 3.03 0.06
N GLY A 305 -6.19 2.61 -0.81
CA GLY A 305 -7.61 2.87 -0.68
C GLY A 305 -8.44 1.63 -0.38
N GLY A 306 -9.76 1.76 -0.59
CA GLY A 306 -10.77 0.72 -0.35
C GLY A 306 -10.54 -0.58 -1.11
N GLN A 307 -11.34 -1.62 -0.81
CA GLN A 307 -11.22 -2.93 -1.46
C GLN A 307 -11.54 -2.93 -2.96
N ASN A 308 -12.19 -1.88 -3.46
CA ASN A 308 -12.53 -1.66 -4.86
C ASN A 308 -11.48 -0.82 -5.62
N VAL A 309 -10.35 -0.51 -4.99
CA VAL A 309 -9.27 0.29 -5.59
C VAL A 309 -8.27 -0.63 -6.29
N TYR A 310 -8.04 -0.38 -7.57
CA TYR A 310 -7.19 -1.20 -8.44
C TYR A 310 -5.70 -0.92 -8.25
N TYR A 311 -5.34 0.29 -7.83
CA TYR A 311 -3.94 0.67 -7.66
C TYR A 311 -3.33 0.29 -6.31
N ASN A 312 -4.09 -0.41 -5.45
CA ASN A 312 -3.63 -0.77 -4.12
C ASN A 312 -2.38 -1.65 -4.19
N PRO A 313 -1.29 -1.34 -3.46
CA PRO A 313 -0.13 -2.24 -3.35
C PRO A 313 -0.49 -3.56 -2.66
N PHE A 314 -1.52 -3.56 -1.81
CA PHE A 314 -2.05 -4.75 -1.17
C PHE A 314 -3.50 -4.51 -0.77
N THR A 315 -4.29 -5.58 -0.73
CA THR A 315 -5.71 -5.50 -0.37
C THR A 315 -6.09 -6.65 0.57
N ALA A 316 -6.63 -6.30 1.74
CA ALA A 316 -7.24 -7.25 2.65
C ALA A 316 -8.55 -7.81 2.06
N PRO A 317 -8.89 -9.09 2.29
CA PRO A 317 -10.11 -9.68 1.76
C PRO A 317 -11.35 -9.03 2.39
N PRO A 318 -12.51 -9.05 1.71
CA PRO A 318 -13.78 -8.59 2.27
C PRO A 318 -14.06 -9.22 3.64
N THR A 319 -14.61 -8.45 4.59
CA THR A 319 -14.82 -8.91 5.98
C THR A 319 -15.62 -10.22 6.06
N ASN A 320 -16.56 -10.44 5.15
CA ASN A 320 -17.34 -11.68 5.07
C ASN A 320 -16.59 -12.87 4.43
N GLN A 321 -15.38 -12.66 3.93
CA GLN A 321 -14.52 -13.65 3.27
C GLN A 321 -13.23 -13.95 4.04
N THR A 322 -12.91 -13.19 5.11
CA THR A 322 -11.65 -13.35 5.88
C THR A 322 -11.47 -14.74 6.50
N ALA A 323 -12.54 -15.53 6.63
CA ALA A 323 -12.48 -16.89 7.16
C ALA A 323 -11.89 -17.91 6.18
N PHE A 324 -11.85 -17.61 4.86
CA PHE A 324 -11.41 -18.55 3.83
C PHE A 324 -10.53 -17.94 2.73
N ASN A 325 -10.52 -16.60 2.59
CA ASN A 325 -9.62 -15.89 1.67
C ASN A 325 -8.50 -15.18 2.44
N GLN A 326 -7.31 -15.15 1.85
CA GLN A 326 -6.19 -14.34 2.34
C GLN A 326 -6.13 -12.99 1.59
N TRP A 327 -5.03 -12.26 1.73
CA TRP A 327 -4.87 -10.97 1.07
C TRP A 327 -4.56 -11.15 -0.41
N THR A 328 -4.57 -10.04 -1.14
CA THR A 328 -4.11 -9.93 -2.53
C THR A 328 -2.99 -8.91 -2.60
N ILE A 329 -1.92 -9.23 -3.33
CA ILE A 329 -0.85 -8.28 -3.62
C ILE A 329 -1.17 -7.53 -4.91
N GLY A 330 -0.94 -6.22 -4.92
CA GLY A 330 -0.99 -5.41 -6.11
C GLY A 330 0.38 -5.31 -6.78
N ALA A 331 0.39 -5.10 -8.09
CA ALA A 331 1.61 -5.06 -8.87
C ALA A 331 2.61 -4.00 -8.36
N VAL A 332 2.12 -2.81 -7.98
CA VAL A 332 2.96 -1.69 -7.49
C VAL A 332 3.66 -1.96 -6.15
N TYR A 333 3.28 -3.00 -5.40
CA TYR A 333 4.05 -3.42 -4.23
C TYR A 333 5.41 -4.00 -4.61
N TYR A 334 5.50 -4.72 -5.74
CA TYR A 334 6.79 -5.20 -6.24
C TYR A 334 7.73 -4.03 -6.52
N SER A 335 7.20 -2.91 -7.02
CA SER A 335 7.96 -1.68 -7.22
C SER A 335 8.52 -1.13 -5.91
N THR A 336 7.71 -1.12 -4.84
CA THR A 336 8.14 -0.66 -3.51
C THR A 336 9.24 -1.56 -2.94
N LEU A 337 9.09 -2.88 -3.09
CA LEU A 337 10.07 -3.88 -2.65
C LEU A 337 11.41 -3.72 -3.36
N ILE A 338 11.38 -3.54 -4.68
CA ILE A 338 12.57 -3.35 -5.51
C ILE A 338 13.22 -2.00 -5.23
N MET A 339 12.44 -0.94 -5.03
CA MET A 339 12.98 0.38 -4.69
C MET A 339 13.71 0.38 -3.34
N ALA A 340 13.18 -0.36 -2.36
CA ALA A 340 13.86 -0.60 -1.09
C ALA A 340 15.20 -1.33 -1.28
N GLU A 341 15.25 -2.27 -2.23
CA GLU A 341 16.47 -3.02 -2.57
C GLU A 341 17.49 -2.19 -3.37
N LEU A 342 17.00 -1.29 -4.22
CA LEU A 342 17.79 -0.39 -5.05
C LEU A 342 18.64 0.55 -4.18
N PHE A 343 18.01 1.22 -3.21
CA PHE A 343 18.66 2.20 -2.33
C PHE A 343 19.26 1.58 -1.07
N GLY A 344 18.75 0.44 -0.61
CA GLY A 344 19.30 -0.25 0.55
C GLY A 344 19.22 0.57 1.85
N LYS A 345 20.15 0.30 2.78
CA LYS A 345 20.18 0.87 4.14
C LYS A 345 21.22 1.97 4.33
N SER A 346 22.07 2.23 3.34
CA SER A 346 23.27 3.08 3.49
C SER A 346 22.94 4.55 3.68
N ASN A 347 21.82 5.01 3.10
CA ASN A 347 21.45 6.42 2.99
C ASN A 347 22.52 7.28 2.27
N THR A 348 23.35 6.66 1.43
CA THR A 348 24.41 7.33 0.63
C THR A 348 24.17 7.26 -0.88
N SER A 349 23.08 6.62 -1.27
CA SER A 349 22.76 6.37 -2.67
C SER A 349 22.54 7.66 -3.45
N ARG A 350 23.06 7.73 -4.67
CA ARG A 350 22.70 8.73 -5.67
C ARG A 350 22.37 8.03 -6.97
N ILE A 351 21.28 8.45 -7.59
CA ILE A 351 20.80 7.87 -8.84
C ILE A 351 20.98 8.86 -9.99
N VAL A 352 21.29 8.34 -11.17
CA VAL A 352 21.32 9.09 -12.42
C VAL A 352 20.54 8.32 -13.49
N ASP A 353 19.73 9.05 -14.24
CA ASP A 353 19.14 8.57 -15.48
C ASP A 353 20.20 8.56 -16.58
N LEU A 354 20.43 7.39 -17.17
CA LEU A 354 21.49 7.17 -18.15
C LEU A 354 21.07 7.53 -19.58
N TRP A 355 19.77 7.76 -19.84
CA TRP A 355 19.25 7.94 -21.20
C TRP A 355 19.74 6.84 -22.16
N GLY A 356 19.76 5.60 -21.65
CA GLY A 356 20.27 4.42 -22.35
C GLY A 356 19.60 4.21 -23.71
N ASN A 357 20.29 3.50 -24.60
CA ASN A 357 19.79 3.21 -25.95
C ASN A 357 19.39 4.48 -26.73
N ALA A 358 20.22 5.53 -26.64
CA ALA A 358 19.99 6.84 -27.25
C ALA A 358 18.66 7.51 -26.81
N GLY A 359 18.30 7.36 -25.54
CA GLY A 359 17.08 7.95 -24.97
C GLY A 359 15.80 7.26 -25.43
N ASN A 360 15.86 5.98 -25.79
CA ASN A 360 14.67 5.24 -26.19
C ASN A 360 13.68 5.13 -25.03
N VAL A 361 12.47 5.66 -25.24
CA VAL A 361 11.42 5.75 -24.22
C VAL A 361 10.92 4.40 -23.71
N TYR A 362 11.17 3.30 -24.43
CA TYR A 362 10.77 1.96 -23.99
C TYR A 362 11.83 1.22 -23.18
N THR A 363 13.05 1.75 -23.11
CA THR A 363 14.19 1.07 -22.46
C THR A 363 14.96 2.00 -21.53
N PRO A 364 14.31 2.61 -20.52
CA PRO A 364 15.03 3.44 -19.57
C PRO A 364 16.06 2.64 -18.79
N SER A 365 17.06 3.36 -18.30
CA SER A 365 18.13 2.76 -17.51
C SER A 365 18.71 3.77 -16.54
N TYR A 366 19.09 3.29 -15.36
CA TYR A 366 19.60 4.11 -14.28
C TYR A 366 20.87 3.51 -13.72
N ALA A 367 21.78 4.37 -13.26
CA ALA A 367 22.91 3.98 -12.44
C ALA A 367 22.72 4.50 -11.02
N VAL A 368 23.01 3.64 -10.04
CA VAL A 368 22.99 3.98 -8.62
C VAL A 368 24.40 3.87 -8.07
N TYR A 369 24.85 4.96 -7.47
CA TYR A 369 26.16 5.09 -6.85
C TYR A 369 26.03 5.09 -5.34
N GLU A 370 26.90 4.36 -4.67
CA GLU A 370 27.08 4.39 -3.21
C GLU A 370 28.48 4.93 -2.92
N ASN A 371 28.60 5.99 -2.12
CA ASN A 371 29.90 6.59 -1.80
C ASN A 371 30.78 6.85 -3.04
N ASP A 372 30.18 7.43 -4.09
CA ASP A 372 30.82 7.70 -5.39
C ASP A 372 31.26 6.47 -6.21
N VAL A 373 30.91 5.25 -5.80
CA VAL A 373 31.17 4.00 -6.53
C VAL A 373 29.89 3.47 -7.15
N LEU A 374 29.94 3.05 -8.42
CA LEU A 374 28.79 2.44 -9.09
C LEU A 374 28.42 1.13 -8.39
N SER A 375 27.28 1.11 -7.72
CA SER A 375 26.80 -0.03 -6.94
C SER A 375 25.82 -0.88 -7.75
N LYS A 376 24.86 -0.23 -8.42
CA LYS A 376 23.79 -0.92 -9.15
C LYS A 376 23.45 -0.25 -10.47
N VAL A 377 22.92 -1.03 -11.40
CA VAL A 377 22.32 -0.54 -12.65
C VAL A 377 20.92 -1.12 -12.78
N ALA A 378 19.93 -0.27 -13.02
CA ALA A 378 18.55 -0.67 -13.25
C ALA A 378 18.23 -0.57 -14.74
N LEU A 379 17.68 -1.63 -15.33
CA LEU A 379 17.41 -1.73 -16.76
C LEU A 379 15.95 -2.11 -16.99
N PHE A 380 15.28 -1.42 -17.91
CA PHE A 380 13.88 -1.65 -18.24
C PHE A 380 13.71 -2.10 -19.69
N ASN A 381 12.64 -2.85 -19.92
CA ASN A 381 12.07 -3.10 -21.23
C ASN A 381 10.54 -3.04 -21.12
N TYR A 382 9.96 -1.95 -21.61
CA TYR A 382 8.51 -1.74 -21.63
C TYR A 382 7.81 -2.44 -22.79
N VAL A 383 8.55 -2.95 -23.78
CA VAL A 383 7.95 -3.55 -24.97
C VAL A 383 7.23 -4.84 -24.57
N ASP A 384 5.95 -4.94 -24.93
CA ASP A 384 5.15 -6.15 -24.74
C ASP A 384 5.23 -7.03 -25.99
N ASP A 385 6.14 -8.01 -26.00
CA ASP A 385 6.38 -8.89 -27.14
C ASP A 385 6.56 -10.35 -26.69
N PRO A 386 5.50 -11.18 -26.76
CA PRO A 386 5.58 -12.57 -26.31
C PRO A 386 6.43 -13.47 -27.22
N THR A 387 6.93 -12.97 -28.35
CA THR A 387 7.77 -13.75 -29.27
C THR A 387 9.24 -13.78 -28.85
N GLY A 388 9.65 -12.88 -27.96
CA GLY A 388 11.06 -12.65 -27.57
C GLY A 388 11.87 -11.87 -28.62
N GLY A 389 11.24 -11.40 -29.72
CA GLY A 389 11.92 -10.62 -30.75
C GLY A 389 12.41 -9.25 -30.26
N SER A 390 11.82 -8.76 -29.18
CA SER A 390 12.16 -7.49 -28.52
C SER A 390 12.98 -7.67 -27.23
N ASP A 391 13.47 -8.89 -26.95
CA ASP A 391 14.41 -9.13 -25.85
C ASP A 391 15.71 -8.35 -26.09
N LEU A 392 16.24 -7.74 -25.02
CA LEU A 392 17.44 -6.93 -25.07
C LEU A 392 18.65 -7.71 -24.54
N THR A 393 19.82 -7.40 -25.08
CA THR A 393 21.12 -7.68 -24.43
C THR A 393 21.83 -6.35 -24.23
N VAL A 394 21.86 -5.87 -22.99
CA VAL A 394 22.39 -4.55 -22.63
C VAL A 394 23.85 -4.68 -22.22
N GLY A 395 24.73 -3.95 -22.92
CA GLY A 395 26.15 -3.87 -22.56
C GLY A 395 26.39 -2.80 -21.50
N ILE A 396 26.78 -3.20 -20.29
CA ILE A 396 27.21 -2.29 -19.23
C ILE A 396 28.73 -2.15 -19.29
N SER A 397 29.21 -0.92 -19.41
CA SER A 397 30.63 -0.59 -19.34
C SER A 397 30.89 0.44 -18.26
N VAL A 398 32.03 0.35 -17.57
CA VAL A 398 32.42 1.29 -16.52
C VAL A 398 33.72 1.97 -16.93
N PRO A 399 33.67 3.18 -17.52
CA PRO A 399 34.87 3.89 -17.95
C PRO A 399 35.82 4.17 -16.77
N GLY A 400 37.13 4.03 -17.00
CA GLY A 400 38.17 4.30 -15.99
C GLY A 400 38.35 3.18 -14.97
N ALA A 401 37.28 2.74 -14.29
CA ALA A 401 37.37 1.70 -13.25
C ALA A 401 37.42 0.27 -13.83
N GLY A 402 36.78 0.04 -14.97
CA GLY A 402 36.60 -1.29 -15.53
C GLY A 402 35.41 -2.04 -14.92
N VAL A 403 34.89 -3.04 -15.64
CA VAL A 403 33.87 -3.95 -15.11
C VAL A 403 34.47 -5.01 -14.17
N PRO A 404 33.71 -5.50 -13.18
CA PRO A 404 34.13 -6.62 -12.32
C PRO A 404 34.27 -7.92 -13.14
N ASN A 405 34.78 -8.99 -12.52
CA ASN A 405 34.79 -10.32 -13.16
C ASN A 405 33.37 -10.82 -13.45
N THR A 406 32.47 -10.62 -12.49
CA THR A 406 31.10 -11.07 -12.53
C THR A 406 30.19 -10.02 -11.93
N ILE A 407 28.96 -9.95 -12.43
CA ILE A 407 27.86 -9.19 -11.82
C ILE A 407 26.75 -10.16 -11.42
N ARG A 408 25.86 -9.71 -10.52
CA ARG A 408 24.68 -10.46 -10.09
C ARG A 408 23.43 -9.73 -10.53
N VAL A 409 22.40 -10.46 -10.96
CA VAL A 409 21.18 -9.86 -11.50
C VAL A 409 19.93 -10.51 -10.90
N LYS A 410 19.00 -9.67 -10.46
CA LYS A 410 17.63 -10.05 -10.11
C LYS A 410 16.68 -9.48 -11.15
N TYR A 411 15.70 -10.29 -11.54
CA TYR A 411 14.73 -9.92 -12.55
C TYR A 411 13.34 -9.76 -11.95
N LEU A 412 12.65 -8.71 -12.37
CA LEU A 412 11.22 -8.60 -12.25
C LEU A 412 10.63 -9.05 -13.60
N GLU A 413 9.78 -10.08 -13.57
CA GLU A 413 9.27 -10.74 -14.78
C GLU A 413 7.76 -10.99 -14.70
N ALA A 414 7.11 -10.84 -15.86
CA ALA A 414 5.77 -11.32 -16.15
C ALA A 414 5.65 -11.61 -17.66
N SER A 415 4.62 -12.35 -18.08
CA SER A 415 4.47 -12.74 -19.50
C SER A 415 3.96 -11.63 -20.42
N SER A 416 3.48 -10.51 -19.87
CA SER A 416 3.03 -9.32 -20.61
C SER A 416 2.84 -8.15 -19.64
N VAL A 417 2.83 -6.92 -20.15
CA VAL A 417 2.58 -5.71 -19.34
C VAL A 417 1.17 -5.70 -18.76
N SER A 418 0.20 -6.33 -19.40
CA SER A 418 -1.21 -6.36 -18.96
C SER A 418 -1.52 -7.37 -17.85
N VAL A 419 -0.56 -8.24 -17.51
CA VAL A 419 -0.80 -9.39 -16.62
C VAL A 419 -0.90 -8.91 -15.18
N LYS A 420 -1.81 -9.52 -14.41
CA LYS A 420 -2.12 -9.14 -13.02
C LYS A 420 -1.64 -10.16 -11.99
N THR A 421 -1.21 -11.32 -12.46
CA THR A 421 -0.85 -12.50 -11.68
C THR A 421 0.49 -13.03 -12.18
N ASN A 422 1.10 -13.95 -11.43
CA ASN A 422 2.39 -14.55 -11.78
C ASN A 422 3.51 -13.52 -12.03
N ILE A 423 3.43 -12.36 -11.39
CA ILE A 423 4.54 -11.41 -11.32
C ILE A 423 5.57 -12.00 -10.35
N THR A 424 6.82 -12.04 -10.77
CA THR A 424 7.91 -12.58 -9.95
C THR A 424 9.05 -11.57 -9.80
N TRP A 425 9.58 -11.44 -8.58
CA TRP A 425 10.83 -10.74 -8.30
C TRP A 425 11.88 -11.77 -7.90
N ALA A 426 12.97 -11.85 -8.64
CA ALA A 426 14.03 -12.83 -8.44
C ALA A 426 13.49 -14.27 -8.34
N GLY A 427 12.53 -14.63 -9.20
CA GLY A 427 11.88 -15.95 -9.21
C GLY A 427 10.83 -16.17 -8.09
N GLN A 428 10.61 -15.20 -7.21
CA GLN A 428 9.69 -15.31 -6.08
C GLN A 428 8.40 -14.51 -6.28
N THR A 429 7.30 -14.96 -5.67
CA THR A 429 5.98 -14.32 -5.73
C THR A 429 5.29 -14.34 -4.38
N PHE A 430 4.29 -13.50 -4.16
CA PHE A 430 3.43 -13.55 -2.96
C PHE A 430 2.26 -14.54 -3.09
N GLY A 431 2.06 -15.10 -4.30
CA GLY A 431 0.90 -15.92 -4.65
C GLY A 431 -0.15 -15.15 -5.44
N ASN A 432 -1.24 -15.83 -5.81
CA ASN A 432 -2.31 -15.21 -6.59
C ASN A 432 -3.29 -14.44 -5.69
N LYS A 433 -4.34 -13.92 -6.31
CA LYS A 433 -5.46 -13.25 -5.62
C LYS A 433 -6.01 -14.14 -4.51
N TYR A 434 -6.15 -13.58 -3.32
CA TYR A 434 -6.62 -14.23 -2.08
C TYR A 434 -5.71 -15.33 -1.52
N GLU A 435 -4.45 -15.38 -1.92
CA GLU A 435 -3.48 -16.36 -1.42
C GLU A 435 -2.34 -15.72 -0.62
N VAL A 436 -2.37 -14.41 -0.36
CA VAL A 436 -1.23 -13.67 0.21
C VAL A 436 -1.29 -13.57 1.73
N ASP A 437 -0.21 -13.98 2.39
CA ASP A 437 0.04 -13.86 3.83
C ASP A 437 1.21 -12.90 4.15
N GLY A 438 1.68 -12.17 3.13
CA GLY A 438 2.74 -11.19 3.21
C GLY A 438 4.16 -11.75 3.09
N ARG A 439 4.32 -13.06 2.86
CA ARG A 439 5.62 -13.70 2.68
C ARG A 439 5.87 -14.09 1.22
N LEU A 440 7.10 -13.91 0.75
CA LEU A 440 7.56 -14.38 -0.55
C LEU A 440 7.62 -15.91 -0.58
N ARG A 441 7.30 -16.47 -1.74
CA ARG A 441 7.24 -17.90 -2.04
C ARG A 441 8.03 -18.19 -3.31
N GLY A 442 8.56 -19.41 -3.39
CA GLY A 442 9.47 -19.82 -4.45
C GLY A 442 10.93 -19.64 -4.06
N GLU A 443 11.81 -20.21 -4.86
CA GLU A 443 13.26 -20.16 -4.65
C GLU A 443 13.81 -18.82 -5.13
N LEU A 444 14.70 -18.22 -4.33
CA LEU A 444 15.42 -17.01 -4.72
C LEU A 444 16.32 -17.34 -5.91
N ASN A 445 16.06 -16.67 -7.04
CA ASN A 445 16.83 -16.80 -8.27
C ASN A 445 17.66 -15.52 -8.52
N VAL A 446 18.98 -15.67 -8.43
CA VAL A 446 19.94 -14.62 -8.76
C VAL A 446 20.87 -15.13 -9.85
N THR A 447 20.84 -14.47 -11.00
CA THR A 447 21.69 -14.82 -12.14
C THR A 447 23.09 -14.26 -11.93
N THR A 448 24.12 -15.04 -12.25
CA THR A 448 25.52 -14.57 -12.30
C THR A 448 25.91 -14.41 -13.76
N ILE A 449 26.42 -13.24 -14.13
CA ILE A 449 26.87 -12.94 -15.48
C ILE A 449 28.38 -12.73 -15.45
N GLN A 450 29.08 -13.45 -16.33
CA GLN A 450 30.51 -13.27 -16.54
C GLN A 450 30.74 -12.03 -17.42
N CYS A 451 31.58 -11.12 -16.98
CA CYS A 451 31.95 -9.93 -17.74
C CYS A 451 33.26 -10.15 -18.51
N ASP A 452 33.39 -9.46 -19.64
CA ASP A 452 34.64 -9.36 -20.39
C ASP A 452 35.40 -8.11 -19.92
N ARG A 453 36.40 -8.32 -19.05
CA ARG A 453 37.26 -7.23 -18.56
C ARG A 453 38.21 -6.67 -19.62
N THR A 454 38.48 -7.41 -20.69
CA THR A 454 39.33 -6.92 -21.79
C THR A 454 38.54 -5.95 -22.65
N ALA A 455 37.29 -6.29 -22.97
CA ALA A 455 36.38 -5.43 -23.70
C ALA A 455 35.66 -4.39 -22.81
N ASN A 456 35.87 -4.45 -21.49
CA ASN A 456 35.22 -3.61 -20.48
C ASN A 456 33.68 -3.64 -20.55
N VAL A 457 33.09 -4.83 -20.67
CA VAL A 457 31.64 -4.98 -20.82
C VAL A 457 31.06 -6.18 -20.07
N CYS A 458 29.91 -5.99 -19.43
CA CYS A 458 29.03 -7.06 -18.97
C CYS A 458 27.77 -7.07 -19.85
N GLN A 459 27.41 -8.22 -20.42
CA GLN A 459 26.23 -8.36 -21.29
C GLN A 459 25.04 -8.88 -20.49
N VAL A 460 24.03 -8.03 -20.26
CA VAL A 460 22.86 -8.34 -19.42
C VAL A 460 21.63 -8.57 -20.28
N PRO A 461 21.05 -9.79 -20.29
CA PRO A 461 19.79 -10.02 -20.98
C PRO A 461 18.62 -9.39 -20.19
N VAL A 462 17.68 -8.75 -20.89
CA VAL A 462 16.44 -8.18 -20.33
C VAL A 462 15.27 -8.52 -21.26
N LYS A 463 14.36 -9.38 -20.82
CA LYS A 463 13.23 -9.85 -21.63
C LYS A 463 12.20 -8.74 -21.90
N ALA A 464 11.41 -8.92 -22.94
CA ALA A 464 10.25 -8.09 -23.26
C ALA A 464 8.93 -8.71 -22.74
N PRO A 465 8.17 -8.03 -21.87
CA PRO A 465 8.58 -6.92 -21.01
C PRO A 465 9.39 -7.41 -19.81
N GLY A 466 10.16 -6.54 -19.17
CA GLY A 466 11.06 -6.96 -18.11
C GLY A 466 11.78 -5.83 -17.40
N PHE A 467 12.25 -6.12 -16.20
CA PHE A 467 13.16 -5.25 -15.47
C PHE A 467 14.30 -6.07 -14.85
N ALA A 468 15.50 -5.52 -14.86
CA ALA A 468 16.69 -6.11 -14.27
C ALA A 468 17.36 -5.14 -13.31
N LEU A 469 17.59 -5.58 -12.08
CA LEU A 469 18.50 -4.91 -11.15
C LEU A 469 19.83 -5.63 -11.15
N VAL A 470 20.85 -4.95 -11.61
CA VAL A 470 22.22 -5.43 -11.72
C VAL A 470 23.02 -4.91 -10.55
N PHE A 471 23.68 -5.81 -9.83
CA PHE A 471 24.59 -5.51 -8.73
C PHE A 471 26.03 -5.63 -9.24
N MET A 472 26.79 -4.55 -9.12
CA MET A 472 28.17 -4.47 -9.62
C MET A 472 29.18 -5.14 -8.67
N GLU A 473 28.83 -5.26 -7.39
CA GLU A 473 29.64 -5.89 -6.36
C GLU A 473 28.75 -6.80 -5.49
N ASP A 474 29.37 -7.52 -4.54
CA ASP A 474 28.62 -8.28 -3.54
C ASP A 474 27.86 -7.31 -2.62
N ASP A 475 26.54 -7.47 -2.59
CA ASP A 475 25.60 -6.68 -1.80
C ASP A 475 24.72 -7.65 -0.99
N GLU A 476 24.50 -7.36 0.30
CA GLU A 476 23.65 -8.16 1.18
C GLU A 476 22.27 -8.42 0.54
N ALA A 477 21.73 -7.39 -0.12
CA ALA A 477 20.46 -7.43 -0.82
C ALA A 477 20.33 -8.60 -1.79
N ILE A 478 21.44 -9.02 -2.42
CA ILE A 478 21.47 -10.14 -3.35
C ILE A 478 20.96 -11.43 -2.69
N SER A 479 21.26 -11.64 -1.41
CA SER A 479 20.87 -12.82 -0.65
C SER A 479 19.48 -12.73 -0.02
N ILE A 480 18.87 -11.53 -0.01
CA ILE A 480 17.56 -11.32 0.59
C ILE A 480 16.47 -11.81 -0.36
N GLY A 481 15.94 -12.99 -0.06
CA GLY A 481 14.69 -13.49 -0.63
C GLY A 481 13.50 -13.00 0.19
N GLN A 482 13.33 -13.56 1.38
CA GLN A 482 12.29 -13.18 2.36
C GLN A 482 12.93 -12.46 3.55
N ALA A 483 12.20 -11.52 4.18
CA ALA A 483 12.61 -10.91 5.45
C ALA A 483 12.94 -11.97 6.51
N THR A 484 14.00 -11.72 7.28
CA THR A 484 14.45 -12.64 8.35
C THR A 484 13.37 -12.75 9.43
N GLN A 485 12.78 -11.62 9.81
CA GLN A 485 11.65 -11.57 10.72
C GLN A 485 10.35 -11.83 9.96
N THR A 486 9.59 -12.81 10.44
CA THR A 486 8.22 -13.04 9.97
C THR A 486 7.28 -13.22 11.15
N PHE A 487 6.03 -12.91 10.91
CA PHE A 487 4.95 -12.96 11.87
C PHE A 487 3.96 -14.05 11.48
N ALA A 488 3.41 -14.72 12.48
CA ALA A 488 2.39 -15.75 12.32
C ALA A 488 1.07 -15.28 12.94
N THR A 489 -0.04 -15.59 12.29
CA THR A 489 -1.37 -15.26 12.79
C THR A 489 -1.68 -16.03 14.08
N THR A 490 -1.81 -15.32 15.20
CA THR A 490 -2.20 -15.88 16.51
C THR A 490 -3.72 -15.82 16.76
N ALA A 491 -4.46 -15.06 15.95
CA ALA A 491 -5.90 -14.89 16.07
C ALA A 491 -6.63 -15.44 14.82
N ARG A 492 -7.48 -16.46 15.01
CA ARG A 492 -8.30 -17.03 13.93
C ARG A 492 -9.75 -16.61 14.11
N THR A 493 -10.36 -16.04 13.07
CA THR A 493 -11.81 -15.83 13.03
C THR A 493 -12.50 -17.19 12.88
N ARG A 494 -12.77 -17.85 14.01
CA ARG A 494 -13.64 -19.03 14.15
C ARG A 494 -13.41 -20.15 13.11
N SER A 495 -12.17 -20.55 12.89
CA SER A 495 -11.87 -21.80 12.19
C SER A 495 -12.01 -22.97 13.17
N HIS A 496 -13.23 -23.44 13.39
CA HIS A 496 -13.42 -24.76 14.00
C HIS A 496 -13.07 -25.81 12.93
N ASN A 497 -11.80 -26.27 12.95
CA ASN A 497 -11.29 -27.42 12.20
C ASN A 497 -11.62 -27.46 10.70
N THR A 498 -11.24 -26.44 9.93
CA THR A 498 -11.18 -26.59 8.47
C THR A 498 -9.83 -27.21 8.11
N ALA A 499 -9.82 -28.52 7.90
CA ALA A 499 -8.70 -29.16 7.21
C ALA A 499 -8.65 -28.61 5.78
N THR A 500 -7.58 -27.92 5.42
CA THR A 500 -7.32 -27.53 4.03
C THR A 500 -6.75 -28.76 3.31
N VAL A 501 -7.44 -29.21 2.26
CA VAL A 501 -6.96 -30.25 1.35
C VAL A 501 -6.45 -29.55 0.10
N ASP A 502 -5.26 -29.94 -0.36
CA ASP A 502 -4.70 -29.48 -1.63
C ASP A 502 -5.73 -29.69 -2.76
N GLN A 503 -5.98 -28.64 -3.58
CA GLN A 503 -6.95 -28.72 -4.67
C GLN A 503 -6.59 -29.80 -5.70
N GLN A 504 -5.31 -30.10 -5.91
CA GLN A 504 -4.89 -31.21 -6.78
C GLN A 504 -5.28 -32.56 -6.18
N VAL A 505 -5.14 -32.71 -4.86
CA VAL A 505 -5.58 -33.91 -4.13
C VAL A 505 -7.11 -34.04 -4.17
N LEU A 506 -7.85 -32.93 -4.00
CA LEU A 506 -9.31 -32.93 -4.09
C LEU A 506 -9.79 -33.25 -5.52
N ALA A 507 -9.12 -32.74 -6.55
CA ALA A 507 -9.47 -33.00 -7.95
C ALA A 507 -9.29 -34.46 -8.35
N THR A 508 -8.32 -35.17 -7.74
CA THR A 508 -8.12 -36.62 -7.92
C THR A 508 -8.87 -37.48 -6.90
N SER A 509 -9.52 -36.86 -5.91
CA SER A 509 -10.24 -37.58 -4.87
C SER A 509 -11.57 -38.10 -5.43
N ASN A 510 -11.72 -39.41 -5.54
CA ASN A 510 -13.00 -40.08 -5.87
C ASN A 510 -13.98 -40.01 -4.69
N GLY A 511 -14.25 -38.80 -4.17
CA GLY A 511 -14.84 -38.54 -2.85
C GLY A 511 -15.91 -39.52 -2.38
N HIS A 512 -15.89 -39.87 -1.10
CA HIS A 512 -16.85 -40.80 -0.50
C HIS A 512 -18.29 -40.30 -0.67
N SER A 513 -19.15 -41.15 -1.24
CA SER A 513 -20.57 -40.86 -1.39
C SER A 513 -21.22 -40.66 -0.02
N GLY A 514 -22.35 -39.94 0.04
CA GLY A 514 -23.11 -39.80 1.29
C GLY A 514 -23.52 -41.15 1.90
N LYS A 515 -23.61 -42.21 1.09
CA LYS A 515 -23.88 -43.59 1.52
C LYS A 515 -22.70 -44.20 2.28
N ASP A 516 -21.47 -43.95 1.83
CA ASP A 516 -20.25 -44.51 2.45
C ASP A 516 -19.95 -43.87 3.82
N ARG A 517 -20.33 -42.60 4.01
CA ARG A 517 -20.21 -41.91 5.31
C ARG A 517 -21.21 -42.45 6.34
N ALA A 518 -22.40 -42.84 5.89
CA ALA A 518 -23.43 -43.44 6.74
C ALA A 518 -23.10 -44.89 7.13
N LEU A 519 -22.54 -45.68 6.22
CA LEU A 519 -22.16 -47.08 6.46
C LEU A 519 -20.95 -47.21 7.40
N ASN A 520 -20.01 -46.27 7.35
CA ASN A 520 -18.77 -46.29 8.16
C ASN A 520 -18.89 -45.52 9.48
N GLY A 521 -20.10 -45.08 9.88
CA GLY A 521 -20.31 -44.39 11.16
C GLY A 521 -19.63 -43.03 11.29
N ILE A 522 -19.24 -42.40 10.18
CA ILE A 522 -18.55 -41.10 10.19
C ILE A 522 -19.62 -40.01 10.28
N GLY A 523 -20.07 -39.75 11.51
CA GLY A 523 -20.97 -38.65 11.85
C GLY A 523 -20.29 -37.29 11.75
N SER A 524 -21.09 -36.25 11.57
CA SER A 524 -20.65 -34.85 11.62
C SER A 524 -19.90 -34.56 12.92
N THR A 525 -18.67 -34.06 12.81
CA THR A 525 -17.83 -33.62 13.93
C THR A 525 -18.04 -32.14 14.29
N SER A 526 -19.05 -31.49 13.71
CA SER A 526 -19.46 -30.13 14.06
C SER A 526 -20.05 -30.11 15.47
N VAL A 527 -19.46 -29.31 16.36
CA VAL A 527 -20.13 -28.91 17.60
C VAL A 527 -21.43 -28.20 17.21
N GLY A 528 -22.58 -28.70 17.67
CA GLY A 528 -23.91 -28.18 17.35
C GLY A 528 -24.68 -28.90 16.24
N SER A 529 -24.12 -29.92 15.58
CA SER A 529 -24.94 -30.75 14.69
C SER A 529 -25.82 -31.68 15.53
N VAL A 530 -27.12 -31.40 15.59
CA VAL A 530 -28.12 -32.36 16.05
C VAL A 530 -28.18 -33.49 15.05
N SER A 531 -27.58 -34.63 15.39
CA SER A 531 -27.80 -35.87 14.65
C SER A 531 -29.30 -36.16 14.61
N ALA A 532 -29.86 -36.37 13.41
CA ALA A 532 -31.23 -36.85 13.24
C ALA A 532 -31.47 -38.21 13.94
N ALA A 533 -30.40 -38.92 14.34
CA ALA A 533 -30.50 -40.15 15.13
C ALA A 533 -30.85 -39.91 16.61
N THR A 534 -30.77 -38.66 17.12
CA THR A 534 -31.11 -38.35 18.52
C THR A 534 -32.62 -38.08 18.72
N ARG A 535 -33.42 -37.91 17.65
CA ARG A 535 -34.89 -37.83 17.75
C ARG A 535 -35.60 -39.18 17.91
N LEU A 536 -34.89 -40.32 17.75
CA LEU A 536 -35.50 -41.65 17.90
C LEU A 536 -35.27 -42.33 19.26
N ARG A 537 -34.42 -41.76 20.13
CA ARG A 537 -34.14 -42.32 21.48
C ARG A 537 -34.96 -41.71 22.63
N LEU A 538 -35.73 -40.65 22.36
CA LEU A 538 -36.69 -40.07 23.31
C LEU A 538 -38.13 -40.62 23.17
N LEU A 539 -38.35 -41.63 22.32
CA LEU A 539 -39.65 -42.30 22.15
C LEU A 539 -39.65 -43.79 22.53
N ARG A 540 -38.61 -44.27 23.23
CA ARG A 540 -38.55 -45.65 23.78
C ARG A 540 -38.48 -45.67 25.31
N GLY A 541 -39.26 -44.79 25.93
CA GLY A 541 -39.47 -44.73 27.37
C GLY A 541 -40.95 -44.74 27.77
N VAL A 542 -41.86 -45.25 26.93
CA VAL A 542 -43.25 -45.55 27.32
C VAL A 542 -43.75 -46.74 26.50
N LEU A 543 -43.41 -47.95 26.94
CA LEU A 543 -44.20 -49.13 26.61
C LEU A 543 -43.96 -50.19 27.68
N THR A 544 -44.74 -50.13 28.74
CA THR A 544 -45.01 -51.30 29.58
C THR A 544 -46.52 -51.40 29.78
N VAL A 545 -47.05 -52.44 29.12
CA VAL A 545 -48.25 -53.21 29.43
C VAL A 545 -49.62 -52.60 29.10
N VAL A 546 -50.09 -53.00 27.92
CA VAL A 546 -51.51 -53.21 27.60
C VAL A 546 -52.00 -54.45 28.36
N VAL A 547 -53.20 -54.38 28.95
CA VAL A 547 -54.32 -55.35 28.89
C VAL A 547 -55.21 -55.17 30.13
N GLY A 548 -56.49 -54.86 29.91
CA GLY A 548 -57.51 -54.92 30.96
C GLY A 548 -58.74 -54.09 30.65
N MET A 549 -59.62 -54.61 29.80
CA MET A 549 -60.99 -54.10 29.63
C MET A 549 -61.80 -54.22 30.93
N VAL A 550 -62.84 -53.38 31.02
CA VAL A 550 -64.03 -53.45 31.89
C VAL A 550 -63.87 -52.85 33.29
N GLY A 551 -64.79 -51.93 33.64
CA GLY A 551 -65.27 -51.82 35.01
C GLY A 551 -65.38 -50.41 35.59
N ALA A 552 -66.48 -49.73 35.25
CA ALA A 552 -67.40 -49.11 36.22
C ALA A 552 -66.82 -48.25 37.39
N PHE A 553 -67.20 -46.97 37.34
CA PHE A 553 -67.91 -46.25 38.43
C PHE A 553 -67.14 -45.83 39.70
N VAL A 554 -67.66 -44.74 40.31
CA VAL A 554 -67.53 -44.32 41.72
C VAL A 554 -66.47 -43.25 42.08
N LEU A 555 -67.01 -42.02 42.17
CA LEU A 555 -66.91 -41.03 43.25
C LEU A 555 -65.60 -40.25 43.53
N LEU A 556 -65.69 -38.92 43.31
CA LEU A 556 -65.92 -37.87 44.33
C LEU A 556 -64.95 -37.76 45.53
N ILE A 557 -64.57 -36.49 45.81
CA ILE A 557 -64.33 -35.85 47.12
C ILE A 557 -62.88 -35.38 47.41
N MET A 558 -62.76 -34.04 47.41
CA MET A 558 -62.03 -33.18 48.36
C MET A 558 -60.60 -33.57 48.76
N ARG A 559 -59.61 -32.82 48.27
CA ARG A 559 -59.05 -31.63 48.94
C ARG A 559 -58.05 -30.95 48.03
#